data_AF-A0A8C0A4E6-F1
#
_entry.id   AF-A0A8C0A4E6-F1
#
_cell.length_a   1.000
_cell.length_b   1.000
_cell.length_c   1.000
_cell.angle_alpha   90.00
_cell.angle_beta   90.00
_cell.angle_gamma   90.00
#
_symmetry.space_group_name_H-M   'P 1'
#
loop_
_entity.id
_entity.type
_entity.pdbx_description
1 polymer ?
#
loop_
_entity_poly.entity_id
_entity_poly.type
_entity_poly.pdbx_seq_one_letter_code
_entity_poly.pdbx_strand_id
1 'polypeptide(L)'
;MSKNIFSLRGKAREFQKNIYFCFIDYVKVFDCVDHNKLWKILKEMEIPDHLTCVLRNLYAGQKATFRTGHGTTDWFQIGKGVHQGCVLSTCLFNFYAEYIMRNAGLDEAQAGIKIVRRNINNLRYANYTSLMAEREEELKHFLMKVKEESEKLA
;
A
#
# COMPACT_ATOMS: atom_id res chain seq x y z
N MET A 1 -1.19 -13.84 -7.34
CA MET A 1 -0.35 -13.96 -6.12
C MET A 1 -0.08 -15.42 -5.73
N SER A 2 -1.11 -16.29 -5.65
CA SER A 2 -1.00 -17.69 -5.21
C SER A 2 0.07 -18.52 -5.95
N LYS A 3 0.13 -18.46 -7.29
CA LYS A 3 1.12 -19.20 -8.09
C LYS A 3 2.58 -18.87 -7.71
N ASN A 4 2.87 -17.61 -7.38
CA ASN A 4 4.23 -17.18 -6.99
C ASN A 4 4.61 -17.73 -5.61
N ILE A 5 3.66 -17.75 -4.66
CA ILE A 5 3.85 -18.31 -3.33
C ILE A 5 4.10 -19.83 -3.42
N PHE A 6 3.34 -20.54 -4.27
CA PHE A 6 3.58 -21.98 -4.50
C PHE A 6 4.97 -22.25 -5.09
N SER A 7 5.43 -21.42 -6.03
CA SER A 7 6.77 -21.53 -6.60
C SER A 7 7.87 -21.27 -5.55
N LEU A 8 7.70 -20.23 -4.72
CA LEU A 8 8.62 -19.92 -3.62
C LEU A 8 8.68 -21.05 -2.59
N ARG A 9 7.53 -21.65 -2.25
CA ARG A 9 7.47 -22.82 -1.35
C ARG A 9 8.17 -24.05 -1.95
N GLY A 10 8.04 -24.25 -3.27
CA GLY A 10 8.76 -25.30 -3.99
C GLY A 10 10.27 -25.13 -3.88
N LYS A 11 10.78 -23.92 -4.14
CA LYS A 11 12.21 -23.61 -3.99
C LYS A 11 12.69 -23.69 -2.54
N ALA A 12 11.88 -23.25 -1.57
CA ALA A 12 12.19 -23.37 -0.14
C ALA A 12 12.49 -24.81 0.25
N ARG A 13 11.66 -25.74 -0.22
CA ARG A 13 11.82 -27.18 0.01
C ARG A 13 13.07 -27.73 -0.68
N GLU A 14 13.34 -27.31 -1.91
CA GLU A 14 14.53 -27.71 -2.66
C GLU A 14 15.83 -27.32 -1.94
N PHE A 15 15.89 -26.11 -1.38
CA PHE A 15 17.07 -25.59 -0.67
C PHE A 15 17.05 -25.81 0.84
N GLN A 16 16.09 -26.58 1.38
CA GLN A 16 15.88 -26.81 2.82
C GLN A 16 15.87 -25.53 3.68
N LYS A 17 15.23 -24.48 3.18
CA LYS A 17 15.09 -23.21 3.89
C LYS A 17 13.70 -23.04 4.46
N ASN A 18 13.63 -22.57 5.70
CA ASN A 18 12.38 -22.08 6.27
C ASN A 18 12.04 -20.73 5.63
N ILE A 19 10.79 -20.56 5.23
CA ILE A 19 10.28 -19.29 4.71
C ILE A 19 8.99 -18.97 5.46
N TYR A 20 8.99 -17.80 6.07
CA TYR A 20 7.83 -17.24 6.77
C TYR A 20 7.15 -16.21 5.87
N PHE A 21 5.82 -16.20 5.88
CA PHE A 21 4.99 -15.27 5.13
C PHE A 21 4.06 -14.52 6.08
N CYS A 22 3.90 -13.22 5.88
CA CYS A 22 2.86 -12.41 6.51
C CYS A 22 2.03 -11.74 5.42
N PHE A 23 0.71 -11.93 5.45
CA PHE A 23 -0.21 -11.33 4.50
C PHE A 23 -0.88 -10.12 5.13
N ILE A 24 -0.67 -8.96 4.52
CA ILE A 24 -1.30 -7.70 4.89
C ILE A 24 -2.39 -7.42 3.86
N ASP A 25 -3.61 -7.28 4.37
CA ASP A 25 -4.74 -6.75 3.61
C ASP A 25 -5.12 -5.40 4.21
N TYR A 26 -4.99 -4.36 3.40
CA TYR A 26 -5.38 -3.03 3.82
C TYR A 26 -6.92 -2.89 3.71
N VAL A 27 -7.57 -2.69 4.86
CA VAL A 27 -9.03 -2.55 4.92
C VAL A 27 -9.47 -1.24 4.28
N LYS A 28 -10.39 -1.31 3.31
CA LYS A 28 -11.02 -0.14 2.66
C LYS A 28 -10.00 0.91 2.18
N VAL A 29 -8.94 0.45 1.52
CA VAL A 29 -7.84 1.29 1.04
C VAL A 29 -8.27 2.56 0.33
N PHE A 30 -9.31 2.45 -0.49
CA PHE A 30 -9.76 3.58 -1.29
C PHE A 30 -10.55 4.60 -0.47
N ASP A 31 -11.03 4.27 0.72
CA ASP A 31 -11.79 5.20 1.56
C ASP A 31 -10.89 5.92 2.58
N CYS A 32 -9.70 5.38 2.86
CA CYS A 32 -8.81 5.85 3.91
C CYS A 32 -7.74 6.86 3.46
N VAL A 33 -7.58 7.10 2.15
CA VAL A 33 -6.53 7.99 1.62
C VAL A 33 -6.82 9.44 1.99
N ASP A 34 -6.02 10.02 2.89
CA ASP A 34 -6.10 11.44 3.22
C ASP A 34 -5.54 12.28 2.06
N HIS A 35 -6.33 13.23 1.55
CA HIS A 35 -5.93 14.05 0.40
C HIS A 35 -4.70 14.91 0.70
N ASN A 36 -4.60 15.49 1.90
CA ASN A 36 -3.47 16.33 2.27
C ASN A 36 -2.18 15.52 2.34
N LYS A 37 -2.25 14.29 2.86
CA LYS A 37 -1.10 13.38 2.88
C LYS A 37 -0.74 12.91 1.47
N LEU A 38 -1.73 12.57 0.64
CA LEU A 38 -1.52 12.18 -0.75
C LEU A 38 -0.76 13.27 -1.53
N TRP A 39 -1.12 14.55 -1.37
CA TRP A 39 -0.43 15.63 -2.06
C TRP A 39 1.02 15.82 -1.61
N LYS A 40 1.33 15.54 -0.34
CA LYS A 40 2.71 15.54 0.17
C LYS A 40 3.49 14.37 -0.41
N ILE A 41 2.92 13.18 -0.39
CA ILE A 41 3.53 11.96 -0.95
C ILE A 41 3.86 12.14 -2.43
N LEU A 42 2.92 12.64 -3.25
CA LEU A 42 3.19 12.88 -4.68
C LEU A 42 4.35 13.86 -4.89
N LYS A 43 4.47 14.89 -4.04
CA LYS A 43 5.58 15.84 -4.10
C LYS A 43 6.91 15.19 -3.72
N GLU A 44 6.92 14.40 -2.65
CA GLU A 44 8.11 13.66 -2.19
C GLU A 44 8.54 12.56 -3.17
N MET A 45 7.60 12.04 -3.96
CA MET A 45 7.85 11.12 -5.07
C MET A 45 8.22 11.83 -6.38
N GLU A 46 8.50 13.14 -6.32
CA GLU A 46 8.96 13.95 -7.44
C GLU A 46 7.98 13.97 -8.63
N ILE A 47 6.68 13.80 -8.37
CA ILE A 47 5.65 13.94 -9.40
C ILE A 47 5.54 15.42 -9.78
N PRO A 48 5.61 15.76 -11.08
CA PRO A 48 5.58 17.14 -11.53
C PRO A 48 4.39 17.94 -10.98
N ASP A 49 4.65 19.18 -10.56
CA ASP A 49 3.65 20.04 -9.91
C ASP A 49 2.40 20.28 -10.77
N HIS A 50 2.55 20.35 -12.09
CA HIS A 50 1.42 20.53 -13.00
C HIS A 50 0.45 19.32 -12.97
N LEU A 51 0.96 18.09 -12.83
CA LEU A 51 0.12 16.89 -12.69
C LEU A 51 -0.55 16.87 -11.31
N THR A 52 0.22 17.17 -10.27
CA THR A 52 -0.32 17.27 -8.90
C THR A 52 -1.40 18.35 -8.79
N CYS A 53 -1.26 19.46 -9.52
CA CYS A 53 -2.28 20.51 -9.61
C CYS A 53 -3.58 20.01 -10.24
N VAL A 54 -3.50 19.30 -11.36
CA VAL A 54 -4.68 18.69 -12.02
C VAL A 54 -5.38 17.71 -11.08
N LEU A 55 -4.62 16.87 -10.37
CA LEU A 55 -5.18 15.95 -9.38
C LEU A 55 -5.85 16.69 -8.22
N ARG A 56 -5.22 17.72 -7.66
CA ARG A 56 -5.83 18.54 -6.60
C ARG A 56 -7.15 19.16 -7.05
N ASN A 57 -7.21 19.67 -8.27
CA ASN A 57 -8.44 20.24 -8.83
C ASN A 57 -9.53 19.20 -9.03
N LEU A 58 -9.18 17.97 -9.42
CA LEU A 58 -10.14 16.87 -9.52
C LEU A 58 -10.77 16.53 -8.16
N TYR A 59 -9.98 16.63 -7.08
CA TYR A 59 -10.38 16.31 -5.71
C TYR A 59 -10.94 17.50 -4.91
N ALA A 60 -10.81 18.72 -5.41
CA ALA A 60 -11.25 19.93 -4.72
C ALA A 60 -12.79 20.04 -4.66
N GLY A 61 -13.31 20.50 -3.51
CA GLY A 61 -14.73 20.86 -3.35
C GLY A 61 -15.71 19.70 -3.46
N GLN A 62 -15.24 18.46 -3.42
CA GLN A 62 -16.09 17.28 -3.53
C GLN A 62 -17.06 17.17 -2.36
N LYS A 63 -18.32 16.88 -2.67
CA LYS A 63 -19.37 16.64 -1.69
C LYS A 63 -20.09 15.34 -2.02
N ALA A 64 -20.53 14.65 -0.98
CA ALA A 64 -21.35 13.45 -1.09
C ALA A 64 -22.61 13.61 -0.22
N THR A 65 -23.62 12.79 -0.53
CA THR A 65 -24.82 12.61 0.28
C THR A 65 -25.23 11.13 0.19
N PHE A 66 -25.90 10.62 1.21
CA PHE A 66 -26.42 9.26 1.22
C PHE A 66 -27.91 9.25 0.90
N ARG A 67 -28.29 8.41 -0.06
CA ARG A 67 -29.71 8.10 -0.30
C ARG A 67 -30.12 6.90 0.53
N THR A 68 -31.03 7.11 1.47
CA THR A 68 -31.56 6.10 2.37
C THR A 68 -33.03 5.81 2.07
N GLY A 69 -33.62 4.77 2.68
CA GLY A 69 -35.05 4.51 2.59
C GLY A 69 -35.93 5.63 3.18
N HIS A 70 -35.36 6.51 4.00
CA HIS A 70 -36.04 7.63 4.65
C HIS A 70 -35.81 8.98 3.95
N GLY A 71 -35.10 8.98 2.81
CA GLY A 71 -34.74 10.20 2.07
C GLY A 71 -33.24 10.37 1.87
N THR A 72 -32.85 11.53 1.34
CA THR A 72 -31.46 11.90 1.06
C THR A 72 -30.91 12.72 2.22
N THR A 73 -29.70 12.41 2.70
CA THR A 73 -29.06 13.16 3.78
C THR A 73 -28.56 14.52 3.30
N ASP A 74 -28.13 15.37 4.23
CA ASP A 74 -27.41 16.59 3.88
C ASP A 74 -26.10 16.28 3.14
N TRP A 75 -25.65 17.26 2.36
CA TRP A 75 -24.36 17.21 1.70
C TRP A 75 -23.23 17.38 2.71
N PHE A 76 -22.25 16.49 2.68
CA PHE A 76 -21.01 16.60 3.44
C PHE A 76 -19.81 16.62 2.50
N GLN A 77 -18.72 17.26 2.95
CA GLN A 77 -17.50 17.36 2.15
C GLN A 77 -16.69 16.07 2.24
N ILE A 78 -16.16 15.63 1.09
CA ILE A 78 -15.26 14.48 1.01
C ILE A 78 -13.85 14.97 1.31
N GLY A 79 -13.27 14.52 2.43
CA GLY A 79 -11.89 14.83 2.83
C GLY A 79 -10.93 13.63 2.75
N LYS A 80 -11.46 12.42 2.58
CA LYS A 80 -10.69 11.18 2.47
C LYS A 80 -11.26 10.31 1.35
N GLY A 81 -10.36 9.51 0.80
CA GLY A 81 -10.64 8.48 -0.19
C GLY A 81 -10.41 8.90 -1.64
N VAL A 82 -10.40 7.91 -2.52
CA VAL A 82 -10.23 8.05 -3.96
C VAL A 82 -11.48 7.55 -4.69
N HIS A 83 -11.69 7.99 -5.92
CA HIS A 83 -12.89 7.67 -6.68
C HIS A 83 -12.96 6.18 -7.02
N GLN A 84 -13.92 5.46 -6.45
CA GLN A 84 -14.15 4.06 -6.83
C GLN A 84 -14.51 3.98 -8.32
N GLY A 85 -13.89 3.04 -9.04
CA GLY A 85 -14.08 2.87 -10.49
C GLY A 85 -13.24 3.82 -11.36
N CYS A 86 -12.52 4.78 -10.79
CA CYS A 86 -11.56 5.59 -11.54
C CYS A 86 -10.23 4.86 -11.69
N VAL A 87 -9.69 4.82 -12.92
CA VAL A 87 -8.40 4.18 -13.23
C VAL A 87 -7.25 4.81 -12.41
N LEU A 88 -7.32 6.12 -12.15
CA LEU A 88 -6.30 6.84 -11.38
C LEU A 88 -6.28 6.46 -9.90
N SER A 89 -7.41 6.01 -9.35
CA SER A 89 -7.51 5.66 -7.92
C SER A 89 -6.57 4.52 -7.53
N THR A 90 -6.40 3.53 -8.42
CA THR A 90 -5.43 2.45 -8.23
C THR A 90 -3.99 3.00 -8.25
N CYS A 91 -3.68 3.93 -9.15
CA CYS A 91 -2.36 4.56 -9.20
C CYS A 91 -2.07 5.39 -7.94
N LEU A 92 -3.03 6.19 -7.47
CA LEU A 92 -2.89 6.99 -6.25
C LEU A 92 -2.69 6.13 -5.01
N PHE A 93 -3.42 5.01 -4.91
CA PHE A 93 -3.19 4.04 -3.84
C PHE A 93 -1.80 3.39 -3.93
N ASN A 94 -1.33 3.05 -5.14
CA ASN A 94 0.01 2.48 -5.30
C ASN A 94 1.11 3.45 -4.86
N PHE A 95 0.97 4.76 -5.10
CA PHE A 95 1.90 5.75 -4.55
C PHE A 95 1.89 5.76 -3.02
N TYR A 96 0.71 5.65 -2.41
CA TYR A 96 0.58 5.55 -0.96
C TYR A 96 1.28 4.32 -0.38
N ALA A 97 1.03 3.15 -0.98
CA ALA A 97 1.64 1.89 -0.58
C ALA A 97 3.15 1.89 -0.81
N GLU A 98 3.62 2.43 -1.94
CA GLU A 98 5.05 2.57 -2.23
C GLU A 98 5.75 3.49 -1.24
N TYR A 99 5.11 4.58 -0.83
CA TYR A 99 5.64 5.51 0.16
C TYR A 99 5.87 4.83 1.51
N ILE A 100 4.88 4.07 1.99
CA ILE A 100 4.99 3.25 3.21
C ILE A 100 6.18 2.28 3.11
N MET A 101 6.31 1.57 2.00
CA MET A 101 7.34 0.54 1.83
C MET A 101 8.75 1.12 1.77
N ARG A 102 8.94 2.27 1.11
CA ARG A 102 10.21 3.00 1.07
C ARG A 102 10.60 3.50 2.45
N ASN A 103 9.67 4.12 3.17
CA ASN A 103 9.95 4.65 4.51
C ASN A 103 10.14 3.56 5.55
N ALA A 104 9.52 2.38 5.37
CA ALA A 104 9.80 1.21 6.18
C ALA A 104 11.23 0.67 5.97
N GLY A 105 11.96 1.17 4.96
CA GLY A 105 13.35 0.78 4.70
C GLY A 105 13.50 -0.70 4.39
N LEU A 106 12.48 -1.31 3.76
CA LEU A 106 12.50 -2.72 3.41
C LEU A 106 13.52 -3.00 2.31
N ASP A 107 13.67 -2.12 1.33
CA ASP A 107 14.61 -2.31 0.21
C ASP A 107 16.08 -2.24 0.65
N GLU A 108 16.37 -1.52 1.74
CA GLU A 108 17.70 -1.42 2.35
C GLU A 108 18.01 -2.59 3.29
N ALA A 109 17.00 -3.35 3.69
CA ALA A 109 17.18 -4.47 4.58
C ALA A 109 17.95 -5.59 3.88
N GLN A 110 19.08 -6.01 4.44
CA GLN A 110 19.81 -7.22 4.02
C GLN A 110 19.08 -8.52 4.42
N ALA A 111 17.79 -8.44 4.76
CA ALA A 111 16.93 -9.52 5.21
C ALA A 111 15.80 -9.80 4.21
N GLY A 112 15.22 -11.00 4.26
CA GLY A 112 14.27 -11.50 3.25
C GLY A 112 14.71 -12.84 2.65
N ILE A 113 14.06 -13.27 1.57
CA ILE A 113 14.43 -14.48 0.84
C ILE A 113 15.52 -14.14 -0.17
N LYS A 114 16.68 -14.80 -0.08
CA LYS A 114 17.74 -14.62 -1.06
C LYS A 114 17.42 -15.39 -2.35
N ILE A 115 17.13 -14.67 -3.43
CA ILE A 115 16.94 -15.24 -4.77
C ILE A 115 18.08 -14.76 -5.66
N VAL A 116 18.97 -15.69 -6.01
CA VAL A 116 20.19 -15.41 -6.80
C VAL A 116 21.07 -14.37 -6.08
N ARG A 117 21.01 -13.09 -6.48
CA ARG A 117 21.82 -11.98 -5.95
C ARG A 117 21.02 -10.89 -5.25
N ARG A 118 19.70 -11.03 -5.15
CA ARG A 118 18.83 -10.03 -4.51
C ARG A 118 18.02 -10.67 -3.39
N ASN A 119 17.80 -9.89 -2.33
CA ASN A 119 16.85 -10.25 -1.29
C ASN A 119 15.47 -9.77 -1.72
N ILE A 120 14.48 -10.64 -1.58
CA ILE A 120 13.07 -10.31 -1.78
C ILE A 120 12.38 -10.47 -0.44
N ASN A 121 11.90 -9.37 0.12
CA ASN A 121 11.19 -9.36 1.40
C ASN A 121 9.71 -9.01 1.27
N ASN A 122 9.24 -8.58 0.09
CA ASN A 122 7.84 -8.30 -0.13
C ASN A 122 7.38 -8.66 -1.56
N LEU A 123 6.11 -9.02 -1.70
CA LEU A 123 5.38 -9.13 -2.95
C LEU A 123 4.09 -8.34 -2.81
N ARG A 124 3.77 -7.52 -3.81
CA ARG A 124 2.64 -6.58 -3.74
C ARG A 124 1.74 -6.75 -4.96
N TYR A 125 0.44 -6.78 -4.73
CA TYR A 125 -0.57 -6.81 -5.78
C TYR A 125 -1.82 -6.06 -5.32
N ALA A 126 -2.09 -4.91 -5.94
CA ALA A 126 -3.15 -4.01 -5.50
C ALA A 126 -3.06 -3.74 -3.99
N ASN A 127 -4.14 -3.97 -3.23
CA ASN A 127 -4.21 -3.83 -1.77
C ASN A 127 -3.57 -4.98 -0.99
N TYR A 128 -3.09 -6.03 -1.64
CA TYR A 128 -2.47 -7.17 -0.96
C TYR A 128 -0.96 -7.03 -0.94
N THR A 129 -0.38 -7.08 0.26
CA THR A 129 1.07 -7.21 0.43
C THR A 129 1.39 -8.51 1.15
N SER A 130 2.37 -9.25 0.64
CA SER A 130 2.96 -10.40 1.32
C SER A 130 4.38 -10.05 1.72
N LEU A 131 4.64 -9.95 3.02
CA LEU A 131 6.00 -9.87 3.57
C LEU A 131 6.57 -11.28 3.71
N MET A 132 7.88 -11.41 3.54
CA MET A 132 8.57 -12.69 3.55
C MET A 132 9.96 -12.57 4.16
N ALA A 133 10.35 -13.57 4.94
CA ALA A 133 11.70 -13.68 5.48
C ALA A 133 12.09 -15.14 5.74
N GLU A 134 13.40 -15.39 5.88
CA GLU A 134 13.93 -16.71 6.26
C GLU A 134 13.86 -16.94 7.79
N ARG A 135 13.73 -15.84 8.57
CA ARG A 135 13.61 -15.85 10.04
C ARG A 135 12.33 -15.18 10.51
N GLU A 136 11.74 -15.68 11.59
CA GLU A 136 10.50 -15.14 12.15
C GLU A 136 10.72 -13.72 12.72
N GLU A 137 11.87 -13.47 13.34
CA GLU A 137 12.24 -12.17 13.91
C GLU A 137 12.33 -11.09 12.84
N GLU A 138 12.89 -11.43 11.67
CA GLU A 138 12.95 -10.53 10.52
C GLU A 138 11.55 -10.19 10.01
N LEU A 139 10.67 -11.20 9.90
CA LEU A 139 9.31 -10.97 9.44
C LEU A 139 8.52 -10.08 10.42
N LYS A 140 8.67 -10.30 11.73
CA LYS A 140 8.07 -9.46 12.77
C LYS A 140 8.59 -8.02 12.68
N HIS A 141 9.90 -7.85 12.49
CA HIS A 141 10.51 -6.53 12.31
C HIS A 141 9.95 -5.80 11.08
N PHE A 142 9.84 -6.48 9.94
CA PHE A 142 9.24 -5.93 8.73
C PHE A 142 7.78 -5.51 8.94
N LEU A 143 6.99 -6.37 9.59
CA LEU A 143 5.59 -6.07 9.89
C LEU A 143 5.46 -4.84 10.80
N MET A 144 6.30 -4.73 11.82
CA MET A 144 6.29 -3.58 12.74
C MET A 144 6.62 -2.28 12.02
N LYS A 145 7.68 -2.25 11.19
CA LYS A 145 8.01 -1.06 10.42
C LYS A 145 6.91 -0.63 9.46
N VAL A 146 6.32 -1.58 8.72
CA VAL A 146 5.22 -1.29 7.80
C VAL A 146 4.01 -0.76 8.57
N LYS A 147 3.71 -1.31 9.75
CA LYS A 147 2.64 -0.83 10.61
C LYS A 147 2.88 0.61 11.07
N GLU A 148 4.06 0.89 11.60
CA GLU A 148 4.44 2.24 12.07
C GLU A 148 4.30 3.30 10.96
N GLU A 149 4.82 3.02 9.76
CA GLU A 149 4.69 3.94 8.62
C GLU A 149 3.24 4.06 8.13
N SER A 150 2.45 2.98 8.20
CA SER A 150 1.03 3.01 7.84
C SER A 150 0.21 3.87 8.82
N GLU A 151 0.51 3.81 10.12
CA GLU A 151 -0.20 4.57 11.16
C GLU A 151 0.04 6.08 11.05
N LYS A 152 1.24 6.52 10.63
CA LYS A 152 1.52 7.93 10.31
C LYS A 152 0.60 8.46 9.22
N LEU A 153 0.13 7.58 8.37
CA LEU A 153 -0.68 7.89 7.20
C LEU A 153 -2.18 7.69 7.41
N ALA A 154 -2.63 7.03 8.48
CA ALA A 154 -4.06 6.87 8.83
C ALA A 154 -4.76 8.18 9.25
#